data_AF-J7S1T1-F1
#
_entry.id   AF-J7S1T1-F1
#
_cell.length_a   1.000
_cell.length_b   1.000
_cell.length_c   1.000
_cell.angle_alpha   90.00
_cell.angle_beta   90.00
_cell.angle_gamma   90.00
#
_symmetry.space_group_name_H-M   'P 1'
#
loop_
_entity.id
_entity.type
_entity.pdbx_description
1 polymer ?
#
loop_
_entity_poly.entity_id
_entity_poly.type
_entity_poly.pdbx_seq_one_letter_code
_entity_poly.pdbx_strand_id
1 'polypeptide(L)'
;MNFEVFVHVANLKEADYYLQNVVIDLYKDVQPIYVNPFDDPLIWEGHSTIIDEILNTLTQENIEVGSVKGIICSFSGGGLYNGIMQGLEKYDLAYNIPVVAVETKGCDVLNLSLAANKPVQLDSITSIAKSLGSSVVSQKVFDNVIKYHSKSLVLNDSDALDTCFKYLDDFGTVLEPACGASVHTAYHYNVLEEALDQKLRPDDVIIIIACGGSCATFQDLERAKVQLGNK
;
A
#
# COMPACT_ATOMS: atom_id res chain seq x y z
N MET A 1 5.00 -16.34 -21.76
CA MET A 1 4.07 -15.23 -22.05
C MET A 1 4.93 -14.13 -22.65
N ASN A 2 4.66 -13.68 -23.88
CA ASN A 2 5.44 -12.61 -24.52
C ASN A 2 4.72 -11.29 -24.23
N PHE A 3 5.39 -10.34 -23.58
CA PHE A 3 4.89 -9.00 -23.34
C PHE A 3 5.61 -8.03 -24.29
N GLU A 4 4.85 -7.12 -24.89
CA GLU A 4 5.40 -5.97 -25.62
C GLU A 4 5.55 -4.80 -24.63
N VAL A 5 6.75 -4.22 -24.54
CA VAL A 5 7.07 -3.18 -23.56
C VAL A 5 7.38 -1.87 -24.28
N PHE A 6 6.58 -0.83 -24.01
CA PHE A 6 6.79 0.52 -24.53
C PHE A 6 7.49 1.38 -23.48
N VAL A 7 8.67 1.92 -23.81
CA VAL A 7 9.43 2.82 -22.92
C VAL A 7 9.40 4.23 -23.52
N HIS A 8 8.64 5.14 -22.91
CA HIS A 8 8.40 6.48 -23.50
C HIS A 8 8.59 7.66 -22.53
N VAL A 9 8.31 7.49 -21.23
CA VAL A 9 8.13 8.60 -20.28
C VAL A 9 8.75 8.30 -18.92
N ALA A 10 8.85 9.33 -18.07
CA ALA A 10 9.66 9.27 -16.84
C ALA A 10 8.89 8.83 -15.58
N ASN A 11 7.55 8.88 -15.59
CA ASN A 11 6.72 8.55 -14.42
C ASN A 11 5.43 7.81 -14.80
N LEU A 12 4.80 7.19 -13.80
CA LEU A 12 3.61 6.35 -13.97
C LEU A 12 2.41 7.13 -14.54
N LYS A 13 2.23 8.40 -14.14
CA LYS A 13 1.12 9.23 -14.61
C LYS A 13 1.25 9.52 -16.11
N GLU A 14 2.44 9.89 -16.57
CA GLU A 14 2.71 10.06 -17.99
C GLU A 14 2.60 8.74 -18.76
N ALA A 15 3.01 7.62 -18.15
CA ALA A 15 2.95 6.31 -18.78
C ALA A 15 1.51 5.85 -18.99
N ASP A 16 0.66 6.08 -17.99
CA ASP A 16 -0.77 5.82 -18.04
C ASP A 16 -1.46 6.71 -19.09
N TYR A 17 -1.13 8.00 -19.13
CA TYR A 17 -1.62 8.90 -20.18
C TYR A 17 -1.23 8.43 -21.58
N TYR A 18 0.04 8.05 -21.79
CA TYR A 18 0.52 7.54 -23.07
C TYR A 18 -0.14 6.21 -23.46
N LEU A 19 -0.33 5.30 -22.49
CA LEU A 19 -1.04 4.05 -22.71
C LEU A 19 -2.47 4.31 -23.21
N GLN A 20 -3.21 5.15 -22.49
CA GLN A 20 -4.62 5.39 -22.78
C GLN A 20 -4.86 6.19 -24.07
N ASN A 21 -4.01 7.16 -24.39
CA ASN A 21 -4.22 8.10 -25.50
C ASN A 21 -3.40 7.78 -26.75
N VAL A 22 -2.45 6.85 -26.68
CA VAL A 22 -1.59 6.52 -27.82
C VAL A 22 -1.55 5.02 -28.06
N VAL A 23 -1.14 4.22 -27.07
CA VAL A 23 -0.90 2.78 -27.27
C VAL A 23 -2.18 2.03 -27.59
N ILE A 24 -3.27 2.30 -26.87
CA ILE A 24 -4.58 1.67 -27.11
C ILE A 24 -5.03 1.86 -28.57
N ASP A 25 -4.85 3.06 -29.12
CA ASP A 25 -5.26 3.40 -30.49
C ASP A 25 -4.41 2.73 -31.59
N LEU A 26 -3.25 2.15 -31.24
CA LEU A 26 -2.42 1.39 -32.18
C LEU A 26 -3.07 0.05 -32.55
N TYR A 27 -3.91 -0.51 -31.68
CA TYR A 27 -4.48 -1.85 -31.84
C TYR A 27 -5.93 -1.79 -32.34
N LYS A 28 -6.10 -1.68 -33.66
CA LYS A 28 -7.42 -1.55 -34.30
C LYS A 28 -8.15 -2.87 -34.56
N ASP A 29 -7.40 -3.97 -34.65
CA ASP A 29 -7.93 -5.30 -35.01
C ASP A 29 -8.33 -6.14 -33.79
N VAL A 30 -8.12 -5.62 -32.58
CA VAL A 30 -8.49 -6.26 -31.31
C VAL A 30 -9.18 -5.25 -30.42
N GLN A 31 -9.94 -5.72 -29.42
CA GLN A 31 -10.49 -4.85 -28.39
C GLN A 31 -9.49 -4.74 -27.23
N PRO A 32 -8.78 -3.61 -27.08
CA PRO A 32 -7.91 -3.40 -25.93
C PRO A 32 -8.74 -3.28 -24.65
N ILE A 33 -8.26 -3.90 -23.58
CA ILE A 33 -8.81 -3.75 -22.23
C ILE A 33 -7.76 -3.02 -21.40
N TYR A 34 -8.08 -1.80 -20.97
CA TYR A 34 -7.26 -1.07 -20.02
C TYR A 34 -7.43 -1.70 -18.62
N VAL A 35 -6.32 -2.10 -18.02
CA VAL A 35 -6.30 -2.63 -16.65
C VAL A 35 -5.82 -1.51 -15.75
N ASN A 36 -6.76 -0.88 -15.04
CA ASN A 36 -6.43 0.11 -14.01
C ASN A 36 -5.55 -0.59 -12.94
N PRO A 37 -4.53 0.08 -12.37
CA PRO A 37 -3.71 -0.55 -11.33
C PRO A 37 -4.39 -0.67 -9.96
N PHE A 38 -5.48 0.07 -9.68
CA PHE A 38 -6.10 0.07 -8.35
C PHE A 38 -7.58 0.46 -8.28
N ASP A 39 -8.10 1.32 -9.16
CA ASP A 39 -9.44 1.91 -9.07
C ASP A 39 -10.46 1.14 -9.93
N ASP A 40 -10.63 -0.14 -9.63
CA ASP A 40 -11.62 -1.00 -10.27
C ASP A 40 -12.23 -1.98 -9.24
N PRO A 41 -13.56 -2.17 -9.22
CA PRO A 41 -14.21 -3.12 -8.32
C PRO A 41 -13.67 -4.55 -8.40
N LEU A 42 -13.24 -5.03 -9.59
CA LEU A 42 -12.67 -6.36 -9.75
C LEU A 42 -11.31 -6.48 -9.05
N ILE A 43 -10.54 -5.39 -9.01
CA ILE A 43 -9.26 -5.35 -8.29
C ILE A 43 -9.51 -5.42 -6.78
N TRP A 44 -10.51 -4.69 -6.29
CA TRP A 44 -10.86 -4.72 -4.87
C TRP A 44 -11.39 -6.09 -4.47
N GLU A 45 -12.26 -6.69 -5.30
CA GLU A 45 -12.75 -8.05 -5.09
C GLU A 45 -11.59 -9.04 -5.02
N GLY A 46 -10.65 -8.97 -5.97
CA GLY A 46 -9.45 -9.80 -5.97
C GLY A 46 -8.58 -9.60 -4.73
N HIS A 47 -8.38 -8.36 -4.28
CA HIS A 47 -7.64 -8.09 -3.04
C HIS A 47 -8.39 -8.49 -1.77
N SER A 48 -9.73 -8.54 -1.80
CA SER A 48 -10.54 -8.88 -0.62
C SER A 48 -10.34 -10.31 -0.13
N THR A 49 -9.88 -11.20 -1.02
CA THR A 49 -9.58 -12.60 -0.68
C THR A 49 -8.51 -12.73 0.40
N ILE A 50 -7.65 -11.72 0.58
CA ILE A 50 -6.64 -11.71 1.65
C ILE A 50 -7.28 -11.82 3.04
N ILE A 51 -8.50 -11.29 3.21
CA ILE A 51 -9.22 -11.40 4.48
C ILE A 51 -9.71 -12.84 4.69
N ASP A 52 -10.19 -13.52 3.64
CA ASP A 52 -10.56 -14.93 3.71
C ASP A 52 -9.36 -15.78 4.16
N GLU A 53 -8.18 -15.51 3.58
CA GLU A 53 -6.92 -16.18 3.93
C GLU A 53 -6.51 -15.89 5.38
N ILE A 54 -6.53 -14.63 5.82
CA ILE A 54 -6.22 -14.23 7.20
C ILE A 54 -7.13 -14.97 8.18
N LEU A 55 -8.44 -14.94 7.99
CA LEU A 55 -9.39 -15.57 8.91
C LEU A 55 -9.23 -17.10 8.96
N ASN A 56 -8.94 -17.72 7.81
CA ASN A 56 -8.62 -19.14 7.76
C ASN A 56 -7.33 -19.45 8.54
N THR A 57 -6.27 -18.66 8.38
CA THR A 57 -5.02 -18.83 9.13
C THR A 57 -5.25 -18.64 10.64
N LEU A 58 -5.98 -17.61 11.07
CA LEU A 58 -6.30 -17.40 12.49
C LEU A 58 -7.02 -18.60 13.08
N THR A 59 -7.98 -19.18 12.33
CA THR A 59 -8.70 -20.38 12.74
C THR A 59 -7.76 -21.58 12.89
N GLN A 60 -6.87 -21.80 11.91
CA GLN A 60 -5.90 -22.90 11.93
C GLN A 60 -4.93 -22.81 13.10
N GLU A 61 -4.49 -21.59 13.43
CA GLU A 61 -3.58 -21.30 14.55
C GLU A 61 -4.30 -21.19 15.91
N ASN A 62 -5.62 -21.42 15.97
CA ASN A 62 -6.46 -21.25 17.16
C ASN A 62 -6.35 -19.83 17.79
N ILE A 63 -6.23 -18.81 16.95
CA ILE A 63 -6.21 -17.41 17.34
C ILE A 63 -7.62 -16.84 17.22
N GLU A 64 -8.13 -16.29 18.31
CA GLU A 64 -9.44 -15.62 18.30
C GLU A 64 -9.40 -14.35 17.45
N VAL A 65 -10.34 -14.18 16.52
CA VAL A 65 -10.42 -12.96 15.67
C VAL A 65 -10.51 -11.68 16.52
N GLY A 66 -11.10 -11.76 17.72
CA GLY A 66 -11.19 -10.62 18.66
C GLY A 66 -9.84 -10.17 19.25
N SER A 67 -8.78 -10.97 19.13
CA SER A 67 -7.42 -10.55 19.51
C SER A 67 -6.77 -9.68 18.43
N VAL A 68 -7.29 -9.66 17.19
CA VAL A 68 -6.75 -8.81 16.12
C VAL A 68 -7.07 -7.34 16.42
N LYS A 69 -6.04 -6.53 16.64
CA LYS A 69 -6.16 -5.10 16.97
C LYS A 69 -5.85 -4.16 15.82
N GLY A 70 -5.40 -4.67 14.68
CA GLY A 70 -5.26 -3.87 13.48
C GLY A 70 -4.71 -4.62 12.28
N ILE A 71 -5.01 -4.09 11.10
CA ILE A 71 -4.39 -4.49 9.83
C ILE A 71 -3.58 -3.31 9.31
N ILE A 72 -2.30 -3.54 9.04
CA ILE A 72 -1.37 -2.52 8.55
C ILE A 72 -1.04 -2.84 7.10
N CYS A 73 -1.27 -1.90 6.19
CA CYS A 73 -0.95 -2.08 4.78
C CYS A 73 -0.29 -0.83 4.21
N SER A 74 0.64 -1.02 3.28
CA SER A 74 1.15 0.08 2.46
C SER A 74 0.04 0.67 1.59
N PHE A 75 0.09 1.98 1.35
CA PHE A 75 -0.97 2.70 0.68
C PHE A 75 -0.46 3.52 -0.52
N SER A 76 -1.12 3.33 -1.66
CA SER A 76 -0.84 3.99 -2.94
C SER A 76 -2.14 4.57 -3.52
N GLY A 77 -2.66 4.06 -4.64
CA GLY A 77 -3.99 4.42 -5.15
C GLY A 77 -5.16 3.79 -4.39
N GLY A 78 -4.88 2.85 -3.47
CA GLY A 78 -5.84 2.30 -2.53
C GLY A 78 -6.60 1.04 -2.95
N GLY A 79 -6.14 0.34 -4.01
CA GLY A 79 -6.72 -0.93 -4.45
C GLY A 79 -6.68 -2.00 -3.35
N LEU A 80 -5.49 -2.22 -2.75
CA LEU A 80 -5.31 -3.12 -1.62
C LEU A 80 -6.16 -2.70 -0.40
N TYR A 81 -6.15 -1.42 -0.06
CA TYR A 81 -6.96 -0.88 1.04
C TYR A 81 -8.46 -1.15 0.83
N ASN A 82 -9.00 -0.87 -0.35
CA ASN A 82 -10.41 -1.13 -0.65
C ASN A 82 -10.74 -2.62 -0.62
N GLY A 83 -9.82 -3.49 -1.06
CA GLY A 83 -9.99 -4.94 -0.92
C GLY A 83 -10.03 -5.39 0.53
N ILE A 84 -9.10 -4.90 1.37
CA ILE A 84 -9.11 -5.16 2.82
C ILE A 84 -10.44 -4.71 3.42
N MET A 85 -10.91 -3.50 3.11
CA MET A 85 -12.18 -2.98 3.63
C MET A 85 -13.37 -3.80 3.16
N GLN A 86 -13.43 -4.20 1.89
CA GLN A 86 -14.49 -5.08 1.37
C GLN A 86 -14.49 -6.45 2.04
N GLY A 87 -13.32 -7.05 2.24
CA GLY A 87 -13.19 -8.32 2.94
C GLY A 87 -13.62 -8.20 4.40
N LEU A 88 -13.24 -7.13 5.10
CA LEU A 88 -13.71 -6.87 6.47
C LEU A 88 -15.21 -6.60 6.53
N GLU A 89 -15.78 -5.88 5.56
CA GLU A 89 -17.23 -5.65 5.43
C GLU A 89 -17.98 -6.98 5.29
N LYS A 90 -17.48 -7.90 4.45
CA LYS A 90 -18.07 -9.23 4.22
C LYS A 90 -18.24 -10.06 5.51
N TYR A 91 -17.39 -9.85 6.51
CA TYR A 91 -17.41 -10.58 7.78
C TYR A 91 -17.88 -9.75 8.98
N ASP A 92 -18.48 -8.58 8.75
CA ASP A 92 -18.91 -7.65 9.81
C ASP A 92 -17.77 -7.20 10.75
N LEU A 93 -16.54 -7.16 10.24
CA LEU A 93 -15.33 -6.81 11.02
C LEU A 93 -14.84 -5.38 10.77
N ALA A 94 -15.36 -4.69 9.75
CA ALA A 94 -14.84 -3.39 9.31
C ALA A 94 -14.92 -2.27 10.36
N TYR A 95 -15.85 -2.37 11.32
CA TYR A 95 -15.93 -1.44 12.45
C TYR A 95 -15.09 -1.86 13.67
N ASN A 96 -14.62 -3.11 13.70
CA ASN A 96 -13.95 -3.69 14.87
C ASN A 96 -12.44 -3.79 14.69
N ILE A 97 -11.97 -4.01 13.45
CA ILE A 97 -10.55 -4.14 13.13
C ILE A 97 -10.11 -2.87 12.40
N PRO A 98 -9.36 -1.96 13.06
CA PRO A 98 -8.88 -0.75 12.41
C PRO A 98 -7.84 -1.08 11.34
N VAL A 99 -7.88 -0.31 10.25
CA VAL A 99 -6.89 -0.39 9.17
C VAL A 99 -6.01 0.85 9.20
N VAL A 100 -4.69 0.64 9.20
CA VAL A 100 -3.69 1.69 9.08
C VAL A 100 -3.08 1.62 7.68
N ALA A 101 -3.35 2.67 6.90
CA ALA A 101 -2.76 2.91 5.60
C ALA A 101 -1.40 3.62 5.78
N VAL A 102 -0.31 2.93 5.45
CA VAL A 102 1.05 3.45 5.61
C VAL A 102 1.55 4.06 4.31
N GLU A 103 1.93 5.33 4.38
CA GLU A 103 2.43 6.14 3.28
C GLU A 103 3.86 6.63 3.60
N THR A 104 4.56 7.15 2.60
CA THR A 104 5.82 7.88 2.79
C THR A 104 5.64 9.35 2.42
N LYS A 105 6.40 10.24 3.08
CA LYS A 105 6.42 11.66 2.73
C LYS A 105 6.75 11.84 1.24
N GLY A 106 5.90 12.55 0.52
CA GLY A 106 6.01 12.72 -0.94
C GLY A 106 5.19 11.73 -1.76
N CYS A 107 4.50 10.79 -1.11
CA CYS A 107 3.46 9.90 -1.64
C CYS A 107 2.21 9.89 -0.73
N ASP A 108 2.09 10.83 0.20
CA ASP A 108 1.13 10.87 1.31
C ASP A 108 -0.24 11.48 0.94
N VAL A 109 -0.75 11.09 -0.23
CA VAL A 109 -1.98 11.64 -0.82
C VAL A 109 -3.22 11.38 0.04
N LEU A 110 -3.31 10.23 0.72
CA LEU A 110 -4.43 9.94 1.61
C LEU A 110 -4.33 10.79 2.87
N ASN A 111 -3.15 10.89 3.49
CA ASN A 111 -2.95 11.75 4.66
C ASN A 111 -3.40 13.19 4.40
N LEU A 112 -2.94 13.75 3.28
CA LEU A 112 -3.30 15.11 2.87
C LEU A 112 -4.79 15.23 2.54
N SER A 113 -5.39 14.20 1.96
CA SER A 113 -6.84 14.17 1.68
C SER A 113 -7.66 14.17 2.97
N LEU A 114 -7.25 13.40 3.98
CA LEU A 114 -7.89 13.37 5.30
C LEU A 114 -7.78 14.72 6.01
N ALA A 115 -6.58 15.34 5.98
CA ALA A 115 -6.37 16.67 6.55
C ALA A 115 -7.22 17.76 5.86
N ALA A 116 -7.40 17.66 4.54
CA ALA A 116 -8.23 18.58 3.76
C ALA A 116 -9.74 18.27 3.82
N ASN A 117 -10.13 17.12 4.39
CA ASN A 117 -11.48 16.59 4.38
C ASN A 117 -12.10 16.48 2.96
N LYS A 118 -11.26 16.18 1.97
CA LYS A 118 -11.65 15.88 0.58
C LYS A 118 -10.48 15.25 -0.16
N PRO A 119 -10.71 14.47 -1.24
CA PRO A 119 -9.63 14.02 -2.11
C PRO A 119 -8.78 15.20 -2.61
N VAL A 120 -7.46 15.09 -2.46
CA VAL A 120 -6.50 16.03 -3.05
C VAL A 120 -5.70 15.37 -4.16
N GLN A 121 -4.99 16.18 -4.94
CA GLN A 121 -4.06 15.72 -5.95
C GLN A 121 -2.65 16.19 -5.62
N LEU A 122 -1.67 15.29 -5.66
CA LEU A 122 -0.26 15.64 -5.58
C LEU A 122 0.23 16.22 -6.91
N ASP A 123 1.00 17.31 -6.85
CA ASP A 123 1.64 17.90 -8.03
C ASP A 123 2.77 17.00 -8.58
N SER A 124 3.50 16.34 -7.68
CA SER A 124 4.61 15.46 -8.03
C SER A 124 4.87 14.41 -6.96
N ILE A 125 5.38 13.25 -7.36
CA ILE A 125 5.87 12.21 -6.46
C ILE A 125 7.35 12.45 -6.14
N THR A 126 7.69 12.63 -4.87
CA THR A 126 9.06 12.98 -4.43
C THR A 126 9.75 11.93 -3.57
N SER A 127 8.98 10.93 -3.10
CA SER A 127 9.48 9.79 -2.34
C SER A 127 10.29 8.82 -3.21
N ILE A 128 11.25 8.11 -2.60
CA ILE A 128 11.93 6.97 -3.23
C ILE A 128 11.01 5.75 -3.37
N ALA A 129 9.95 5.64 -2.57
CA ALA A 129 8.98 4.55 -2.59
C ALA A 129 7.97 4.75 -3.74
N LYS A 130 8.48 4.74 -4.97
CA LYS A 130 7.70 5.13 -6.17
C LYS A 130 6.46 4.27 -6.43
N SER A 131 6.41 3.02 -5.96
CA SER A 131 5.21 2.18 -6.06
C SER A 131 4.06 2.67 -5.17
N LEU A 132 4.32 3.50 -4.15
CA LEU A 132 3.30 4.25 -3.42
C LEU A 132 2.78 5.48 -4.20
N GLY A 133 3.41 5.82 -5.33
CA GLY A 133 3.28 7.10 -6.01
C GLY A 133 1.97 7.29 -6.79
N SER A 134 0.82 7.16 -6.14
CA SER A 134 -0.45 7.65 -6.70
C SER A 134 -0.60 9.14 -6.43
N SER A 135 -0.92 9.90 -7.47
CA SER A 135 -1.17 11.34 -7.33
C SER A 135 -2.56 11.66 -6.79
N VAL A 136 -3.46 10.68 -6.68
CA VAL A 136 -4.85 10.85 -6.23
C VAL A 136 -5.36 9.60 -5.51
N VAL A 137 -6.34 9.75 -4.62
CA VAL A 137 -7.09 8.62 -4.04
C VAL A 137 -8.43 8.47 -4.76
N SER A 138 -8.93 7.25 -4.93
CA SER A 138 -10.27 7.08 -5.49
C SER A 138 -11.36 7.54 -4.53
N GLN A 139 -12.53 7.91 -5.06
CA GLN A 139 -13.66 8.32 -4.22
C GLN A 139 -14.05 7.22 -3.23
N LYS A 140 -14.00 5.94 -3.66
CA LYS A 140 -14.31 4.80 -2.80
C LYS A 140 -13.35 4.67 -1.62
N VAL A 141 -12.05 4.94 -1.82
CA VAL A 141 -11.09 5.01 -0.71
C VAL A 141 -11.53 6.07 0.27
N PHE A 142 -11.79 7.30 -0.22
CA PHE A 142 -12.14 8.43 0.64
C PHE A 142 -13.42 8.17 1.44
N ASP A 143 -14.44 7.57 0.81
CA ASP A 143 -15.68 7.19 1.48
C ASP A 143 -15.43 6.15 2.58
N ASN A 144 -14.60 5.13 2.31
CA ASN A 144 -14.27 4.08 3.25
C ASN A 144 -13.48 4.60 4.46
N VAL A 145 -12.45 5.44 4.25
CA VAL A 145 -11.63 5.97 5.36
C VAL A 145 -12.45 6.85 6.30
N ILE A 146 -13.42 7.62 5.76
CA ILE A 146 -14.34 8.42 6.56
C ILE A 146 -15.34 7.52 7.30
N LYS A 147 -15.96 6.55 6.61
CA LYS A 147 -16.97 5.64 7.17
C LYS A 147 -16.41 4.76 8.30
N TYR A 148 -15.18 4.29 8.15
CA TYR A 148 -14.55 3.31 9.05
C TYR A 148 -13.46 3.88 9.93
N HIS A 149 -13.23 5.19 9.86
CA HIS A 149 -12.20 5.89 10.65
C HIS A 149 -10.80 5.27 10.50
N SER A 150 -10.48 4.77 9.30
CA SER A 150 -9.14 4.25 9.00
C SER A 150 -8.09 5.34 9.20
N LYS A 151 -6.89 4.93 9.58
CA LYS A 151 -5.79 5.84 9.90
C LYS A 151 -4.81 5.91 8.75
N SER A 152 -4.18 7.06 8.57
CA SER A 152 -3.00 7.21 7.71
C SER A 152 -1.77 7.44 8.59
N LEU A 153 -0.73 6.64 8.36
CA LEU A 153 0.58 6.77 8.99
C LEU A 153 1.59 7.20 7.91
N VAL A 154 2.25 8.34 8.08
CA VAL A 154 3.24 8.83 7.12
C VAL A 154 4.65 8.67 7.69
N LEU A 155 5.46 7.84 7.03
CA LEU A 155 6.86 7.60 7.40
C LEU A 155 7.82 8.41 6.52
N ASN A 156 9.07 8.53 6.95
CA ASN A 156 10.13 9.04 6.08
C ASN A 156 10.62 7.93 5.15
N ASP A 157 11.15 8.33 4.00
CA ASP A 157 11.83 7.40 3.08
C ASP A 157 12.98 6.63 3.75
N SER A 158 13.70 7.28 4.68
CA SER A 158 14.76 6.65 5.46
C SER A 158 14.24 5.50 6.31
N ASP A 159 13.07 5.66 6.94
CA ASP A 159 12.48 4.66 7.81
C ASP A 159 12.11 3.40 7.01
N ALA A 160 11.49 3.60 5.85
CA ALA A 160 11.17 2.53 4.91
C ALA A 160 12.44 1.82 4.38
N LEU A 161 13.47 2.59 4.00
CA LEU A 161 14.70 2.05 3.45
C LEU A 161 15.53 1.28 4.47
N ASP A 162 15.68 1.82 5.69
CA ASP A 162 16.37 1.16 6.78
C ASP A 162 15.65 -0.16 7.14
N THR A 163 14.32 -0.16 7.08
CA THR A 163 13.52 -1.39 7.24
C THR A 163 13.80 -2.41 6.14
N CYS A 164 13.91 -1.99 4.88
CA CYS A 164 14.26 -2.90 3.78
C CYS A 164 15.62 -3.58 4.02
N PHE A 165 16.63 -2.84 4.48
CA PHE A 165 17.94 -3.42 4.82
C PHE A 165 17.84 -4.35 6.02
N LYS A 166 17.15 -3.94 7.08
CA LYS A 166 16.96 -4.78 8.27
C LYS A 166 16.22 -6.09 7.95
N TYR A 167 15.20 -6.02 7.11
CA TYR A 167 14.43 -7.18 6.68
C TYR A 167 15.27 -8.13 5.80
N LEU A 168 16.11 -7.58 4.92
CA LEU A 168 17.07 -8.36 4.15
C LEU A 168 18.06 -9.10 5.08
N ASP A 169 18.57 -8.42 6.10
CA ASP A 169 19.50 -9.03 7.07
C ASP A 169 18.83 -10.17 7.88
N ASP A 170 17.57 -10.01 8.25
CA ASP A 170 16.83 -10.99 9.06
C ASP A 170 16.30 -12.19 8.25
N PHE A 171 15.78 -11.93 7.05
CA PHE A 171 15.00 -12.89 6.27
C PHE A 171 15.63 -13.26 4.91
N GLY A 172 16.77 -12.66 4.56
CA GLY A 172 17.50 -12.97 3.32
C GLY A 172 16.76 -12.57 2.03
N THR A 173 15.70 -11.76 2.14
CA THR A 173 14.86 -11.35 1.02
C THR A 173 14.75 -9.84 0.95
N VAL A 174 14.80 -9.28 -0.26
CA VAL A 174 14.67 -7.82 -0.48
C VAL A 174 13.19 -7.44 -0.51
N LEU A 175 12.83 -6.43 0.28
CA LEU A 175 11.56 -5.69 0.12
C LEU A 175 11.81 -4.42 -0.68
N GLU A 176 10.82 -3.99 -1.46
CA GLU A 176 10.82 -2.63 -1.98
C GLU A 176 10.42 -1.62 -0.88
N PRO A 177 10.83 -0.33 -0.98
CA PRO A 177 10.54 0.66 0.05
C PRO A 177 9.06 0.81 0.41
N ALA A 178 8.14 0.61 -0.53
CA ALA A 178 6.70 0.61 -0.25
C ALA A 178 6.29 -0.47 0.76
N CYS A 179 6.80 -1.70 0.60
CA CYS A 179 6.57 -2.77 1.56
C CYS A 179 7.36 -2.55 2.85
N GLY A 180 8.59 -2.01 2.75
CA GLY A 180 9.38 -1.61 3.91
C GLY A 180 8.63 -0.64 4.81
N ALA A 181 7.83 0.27 4.25
CA ALA A 181 7.03 1.21 5.03
C ALA A 181 6.00 0.52 5.95
N SER A 182 5.20 -0.43 5.46
CA SER A 182 4.24 -1.15 6.32
C SER A 182 4.96 -2.05 7.33
N VAL A 183 6.00 -2.76 6.89
CA VAL A 183 6.82 -3.65 7.73
C VAL A 183 7.59 -2.88 8.82
N HIS A 184 7.85 -1.57 8.63
CA HIS A 184 8.51 -0.73 9.63
C HIS A 184 7.77 -0.79 10.98
N THR A 185 6.44 -0.84 10.94
CA THR A 185 5.61 -0.94 12.15
C THR A 185 5.85 -2.23 12.95
N ALA A 186 6.31 -3.31 12.31
CA ALA A 186 6.69 -4.56 12.97
C ALA A 186 7.96 -4.41 13.82
N TYR A 187 8.92 -3.61 13.34
CA TYR A 187 10.18 -3.35 14.01
C TYR A 187 10.11 -2.22 15.02
N HIS A 188 9.12 -1.33 14.88
CA HIS A 188 8.98 -0.11 15.65
C HIS A 188 7.62 -0.06 16.37
N TYR A 189 7.55 -0.80 17.47
CA TYR A 189 6.34 -0.98 18.27
C TYR A 189 5.70 0.35 18.74
N ASN A 190 6.49 1.37 19.05
CA ASN A 190 5.99 2.69 19.43
C ASN A 190 5.23 3.38 18.28
N VAL A 191 5.71 3.24 17.05
CA VAL A 191 5.06 3.79 15.85
C VAL A 191 3.73 3.08 15.60
N LEU A 192 3.70 1.76 15.81
CA LEU A 192 2.49 0.95 15.67
C LEU A 192 1.41 1.33 16.69
N GLU A 193 1.76 1.45 17.98
CA GLU A 193 0.82 1.88 19.03
C GLU A 193 0.27 3.29 18.77
N GLU A 194 1.13 4.22 18.34
CA GLU A 194 0.74 5.59 18.00
C GLU A 194 -0.22 5.61 16.80
N ALA A 195 0.07 4.84 15.75
CA ALA A 195 -0.77 4.77 14.57
C ALA A 195 -2.15 4.17 14.85
N LEU A 196 -2.24 3.24 15.79
CA LEU A 196 -3.48 2.61 16.21
C LEU A 196 -4.22 3.37 17.33
N ASP A 197 -3.60 4.39 17.93
CA ASP A 197 -4.11 5.11 19.10
C ASP A 197 -4.48 4.18 20.27
N GLN A 198 -3.67 3.11 20.46
CA GLN A 198 -3.91 2.12 21.51
C GLN A 198 -2.60 1.50 22.00
N LYS A 199 -2.59 1.11 23.28
CA LYS A 199 -1.53 0.28 23.85
C LYS A 199 -1.83 -1.19 23.57
N LEU A 200 -0.85 -1.90 23.02
CA LEU A 200 -1.00 -3.32 22.73
C LEU A 200 -0.60 -4.16 23.96
N ARG A 201 -1.21 -5.32 24.06
CA ARG A 201 -0.96 -6.32 25.10
C ARG A 201 -0.27 -7.53 24.46
N PRO A 202 0.42 -8.37 25.25
CA PRO A 202 1.13 -9.54 24.72
C PRO A 202 0.25 -10.54 23.94
N ASP A 203 -1.05 -10.56 24.21
CA ASP A 203 -2.06 -11.41 23.56
C ASP A 203 -2.72 -10.77 22.34
N ASP A 204 -2.45 -9.48 22.08
CA ASP A 204 -2.98 -8.78 20.92
C ASP A 204 -2.25 -9.18 19.64
N VAL A 205 -3.00 -9.27 18.54
CA VAL A 205 -2.51 -9.68 17.23
C VAL A 205 -2.59 -8.53 16.26
N ILE A 206 -1.49 -8.30 15.54
CA ILE A 206 -1.43 -7.30 14.47
C ILE A 206 -1.13 -8.03 13.17
N ILE A 207 -1.92 -7.74 12.14
CA ILE A 207 -1.68 -8.27 10.80
C ILE A 207 -0.95 -7.21 10.00
N ILE A 208 0.24 -7.52 9.50
CA ILE A 208 1.02 -6.62 8.66
C ILE A 208 1.09 -7.22 7.26
N ILE A 209 0.52 -6.49 6.29
CA ILE A 209 0.54 -6.90 4.90
C ILE A 209 1.89 -6.52 4.30
N ALA A 210 2.76 -7.52 4.18
CA ALA A 210 3.98 -7.43 3.41
C ALA A 210 3.65 -7.59 1.91
N CYS A 211 3.32 -6.48 1.25
CA CYS A 211 2.91 -6.47 -0.16
C CYS A 211 4.01 -6.91 -1.15
N GLY A 212 5.23 -7.15 -0.66
CA GLY A 212 6.35 -7.65 -1.44
C GLY A 212 7.00 -6.56 -2.27
N GLY A 213 6.93 -6.71 -3.59
CA GLY A 213 7.59 -5.82 -4.54
C GLY A 213 8.67 -6.54 -5.35
N SER A 214 8.44 -6.67 -6.66
CA SER A 214 9.45 -7.20 -7.61
C SER A 214 10.29 -6.08 -8.24
N CYS A 215 10.08 -4.83 -7.83
CA CYS A 215 10.64 -3.64 -8.47
C CYS A 215 11.92 -3.13 -7.81
N ALA A 216 12.45 -3.83 -6.80
CA ALA A 216 13.67 -3.43 -6.10
C ALA A 216 14.70 -4.56 -6.06
N THR A 217 15.92 -4.26 -6.47
CA THR A 217 17.11 -5.08 -6.20
C THR A 217 17.89 -4.52 -5.02
N PHE A 218 18.83 -5.29 -4.48
CA PHE A 218 19.77 -4.78 -3.47
C PHE A 218 20.51 -3.52 -3.97
N GLN A 219 20.96 -3.52 -5.23
CA GLN A 219 21.63 -2.37 -5.83
C GLN A 219 20.72 -1.14 -5.92
N ASP A 220 19.41 -1.32 -6.11
CA ASP A 220 18.46 -0.20 -6.10
C ASP A 220 18.30 0.39 -4.69
N LEU A 221 18.31 -0.44 -3.64
CA LEU A 221 18.32 0.04 -2.26
C LEU A 221 19.60 0.81 -1.93
N GLU A 222 20.78 0.33 -2.36
CA GLU A 222 22.04 1.04 -2.18
C GLU A 222 22.03 2.40 -2.88
N ARG A 223 21.52 2.47 -4.12
CA ARG A 223 21.35 3.73 -4.85
C ARG A 223 20.40 4.67 -4.12
N ALA A 224 19.28 4.16 -3.61
CA ALA A 224 18.32 4.95 -2.85
C ALA A 224 18.95 5.52 -1.57
N LYS A 225 19.81 4.73 -0.89
CA LYS A 225 20.55 5.17 0.31
C LYS A 225 21.47 6.35 0.01
N VAL A 226 22.20 6.29 -1.09
CA VAL A 226 23.05 7.40 -1.55
C VAL A 226 22.22 8.62 -1.92
N GLN A 227 21.07 8.44 -2.60
CA GLN A 227 20.18 9.56 -2.95
C GLN A 227 19.62 10.27 -1.72
N LEU A 228 19.23 9.53 -0.68
CA LEU A 228 18.75 10.10 0.58
C LEU A 228 19.84 10.82 1.37
N GLY A 229 21.05 10.25 1.44
CA GLY A 229 22.17 10.87 2.17
C GLY A 229 22.71 12.17 1.54
N ASN A 230 22.33 12.45 0.28
CA ASN A 230 22.69 13.67 -0.44
C ASN A 230 21.59 14.75 -0.42
N LYS A 231 20.41 14.47 0.17
CA LYS A 231 19.33 15.45 0.40
C LYS A 231 19.50 16.11 1.77
#